data_AF-A0A0D8X7K4-F1
#
_entry.id   AF-A0A0D8X7K4-F1
#
_cell.length_a   1.000
_cell.length_b   1.000
_cell.length_c   1.000
_cell.angle_alpha   90.00
_cell.angle_beta   90.00
_cell.angle_gamma   90.00
#
_symmetry.space_group_name_H-M   'P 1'
#
loop_
_entity.id
_entity.type
_entity.pdbx_description
1 polymer ?
#
loop_
_entity_poly.entity_id
_entity_poly.type
_entity_poly.pdbx_seq_one_letter_code
_entity_poly.pdbx_strand_id
1 'polypeptide(L)'
;MHINIMFPRTINIVSGPTVYSALCFRDTVKKIFLSDYLLKNLDALKQWCNETTSHDWKPTIRVIKRTEGGLPVTMKEVEEIEAKARIAVKCGGIMYANVHEDPVVSDLAGQE
;
A
#
# COMPACT_ATOMS: atom_id res chain seq x y z
N MET A 1 10.76 -13.43 14.39
CA MET A 1 10.09 -12.32 15.08
C MET A 1 8.65 -12.28 14.61
N HIS A 2 7.72 -12.90 15.35
CA HIS A 2 6.29 -12.83 15.04
C HIS A 2 5.73 -11.55 15.65
N ILE A 3 5.68 -10.50 14.86
CA ILE A 3 4.97 -9.28 15.22
C ILE A 3 3.48 -9.59 15.07
N ASN A 4 2.84 -9.97 16.18
CA ASN A 4 1.40 -10.20 16.24
C ASN A 4 0.72 -8.87 16.53
N ILE A 5 0.77 -7.94 15.58
CA ILE A 5 -0.06 -6.73 15.63
C ILE A 5 -1.42 -7.13 15.08
N MET A 6 -2.42 -7.14 15.94
CA MET A 6 -3.83 -7.26 15.60
C MET A 6 -4.23 -6.02 14.79
N PHE A 7 -3.85 -5.96 13.52
CA PHE A 7 -4.38 -4.94 12.64
C PHE A 7 -5.87 -5.23 12.45
N PRO A 8 -6.77 -4.24 12.64
CA PRO A 8 -8.12 -4.33 12.13
C PRO A 8 -8.05 -4.69 10.63
N ARG A 9 -9.13 -5.23 10.04
CA ARG A 9 -9.18 -5.82 8.68
C ARG A 9 -8.65 -4.93 7.53
N THR A 10 -8.20 -3.72 7.83
CA THR A 10 -7.86 -2.62 6.96
C THR A 10 -6.70 -1.81 7.54
N ILE A 11 -5.82 -1.31 6.67
CA ILE A 11 -4.77 -0.34 7.02
C ILE A 11 -4.83 0.85 6.06
N ASN A 12 -4.53 2.06 6.54
CA ASN A 12 -4.27 3.24 5.71
C ASN A 12 -2.79 3.62 5.82
N ILE A 13 -2.17 3.90 4.68
CA ILE A 13 -0.74 4.16 4.57
C ILE A 13 -0.55 5.45 3.77
N VAL A 14 0.12 6.43 4.38
CA VAL A 14 0.65 7.57 3.62
C VAL A 14 1.84 7.06 2.82
N SER A 15 1.68 6.91 1.50
CA SER A 15 2.59 6.06 0.72
C SER A 15 3.61 6.82 -0.13
N GLY A 16 3.41 8.12 -0.37
CA GLY A 16 4.11 8.78 -1.46
C GLY A 16 3.84 8.05 -2.78
N PRO A 17 4.80 8.05 -3.73
CA PRO A 17 4.68 7.29 -4.97
C PRO A 17 5.06 5.80 -4.82
N THR A 18 5.21 5.29 -3.60
CA THR A 18 5.83 3.97 -3.34
C THR A 18 4.83 2.93 -2.84
N VAL A 19 5.09 1.65 -3.14
CA VAL A 19 4.15 0.54 -2.85
C VAL A 19 4.72 -0.54 -1.93
N TYR A 20 5.96 -0.37 -1.45
CA TYR A 20 6.64 -1.37 -0.62
C TYR A 20 5.86 -1.71 0.66
N SER A 21 5.21 -0.72 1.29
CA SER A 21 4.38 -0.97 2.47
C SER A 21 3.20 -1.87 2.13
N ALA A 22 2.55 -1.67 0.97
CA ALA A 22 1.47 -2.55 0.52
C ALA A 22 1.97 -3.99 0.26
N LEU A 23 3.17 -4.12 -0.28
CA LEU A 23 3.83 -5.42 -0.47
C LEU A 23 4.09 -6.12 0.87
N CYS A 24 4.54 -5.41 1.91
CA CYS A 24 4.75 -6.00 3.24
C CYS A 24 3.43 -6.46 3.89
N PHE A 25 2.33 -5.70 3.75
CA PHE A 25 1.06 -6.00 4.42
C PHE A 25 0.12 -6.93 3.64
N ARG A 26 0.49 -7.34 2.42
CA ARG A 26 -0.33 -8.18 1.52
C ARG A 26 -0.91 -9.45 2.14
N ASP A 27 -0.20 -10.03 3.11
CA ASP A 27 -0.57 -11.29 3.78
C ASP A 27 -1.23 -11.05 5.15
N THR A 28 -1.21 -9.80 5.63
CA THR A 28 -1.69 -9.43 6.99
C THR A 28 -3.09 -8.83 6.96
N VAL A 29 -3.43 -8.04 5.94
CA VAL A 29 -4.71 -7.32 5.87
C VAL A 29 -5.46 -7.60 4.56
N LYS A 30 -6.79 -7.50 4.60
CA LYS A 30 -7.65 -7.73 3.42
C LYS A 30 -7.80 -6.49 2.55
N LYS A 31 -7.67 -5.30 3.15
CA LYS A 31 -7.86 -4.01 2.48
C LYS A 31 -6.72 -3.07 2.82
N ILE A 32 -6.11 -2.47 1.81
CA ILE A 32 -5.05 -1.49 1.96
C ILE A 32 -5.53 -0.19 1.32
N PHE A 33 -5.58 0.87 2.11
CA PHE A 33 -5.79 2.23 1.62
C PHE A 33 -4.42 2.89 1.48
N LEU A 34 -4.14 3.43 0.30
CA LEU A 34 -2.97 4.28 0.08
C LEU A 34 -3.43 5.71 -0.03
N SER A 35 -2.82 6.62 0.71
CA SER A 35 -3.14 8.03 0.66
C SER A 35 -1.91 8.90 0.49
N ASP A 36 -2.10 10.05 -0.14
CA ASP A 36 -1.07 11.07 -0.31
C ASP A 36 -1.72 12.43 -0.61
N TYR A 37 -0.97 13.49 -0.32
CA TYR A 37 -1.37 14.86 -0.65
C TYR A 37 -1.04 15.21 -2.10
N LEU A 38 0.06 14.71 -2.67
CA LEU A 38 0.46 15.07 -4.02
C LEU A 38 -0.26 14.19 -5.05
N LEU A 39 -1.06 14.80 -5.92
CA LEU A 39 -1.77 14.09 -6.99
C LEU A 39 -0.83 13.26 -7.88
N LYS A 40 0.38 13.76 -8.15
CA LYS A 40 1.41 13.05 -8.91
C LYS A 40 1.81 11.72 -8.27
N ASN A 41 1.87 11.67 -6.93
CA ASN A 41 2.15 10.43 -6.20
C ASN A 41 0.98 9.46 -6.35
N LEU A 42 -0.26 9.94 -6.17
CA LEU A 42 -1.46 9.13 -6.37
C LEU A 42 -1.55 8.55 -7.78
N ASP A 43 -1.14 9.30 -8.80
CA ASP A 43 -1.15 8.81 -10.17
C ASP A 43 -0.11 7.71 -10.40
N ALA A 44 1.07 7.79 -9.79
CA ALA A 44 2.04 6.70 -9.80
C ALA A 44 1.48 5.42 -9.15
N LEU A 45 0.76 5.56 -8.04
CA LEU A 45 0.09 4.43 -7.37
C LEU A 45 -1.02 3.83 -8.23
N LYS A 46 -1.83 4.66 -8.91
CA LYS A 46 -2.87 4.21 -9.84
C LYS A 46 -2.26 3.49 -11.04
N GLN A 47 -1.17 4.01 -11.61
CA GLN A 47 -0.44 3.36 -12.69
C GLN A 47 0.09 1.99 -12.27
N TRP A 48 0.66 1.88 -11.07
CA TRP A 48 1.08 0.60 -10.53
C TRP A 48 -0.10 -0.37 -10.33
N CYS A 49 -1.19 0.11 -9.75
CA CYS A 49 -2.39 -0.69 -9.51
C CYS A 49 -3.06 -1.19 -10.82
N ASN A 50 -2.95 -0.41 -11.89
CA ASN A 50 -3.46 -0.71 -13.23
C ASN A 50 -2.43 -1.38 -14.14
N GLU A 51 -1.25 -1.72 -13.61
CA GLU A 51 -0.19 -2.41 -14.36
C GLU A 51 0.37 -1.60 -15.56
N THR A 52 0.19 -0.27 -15.53
CA THR A 52 0.68 0.66 -16.56
C THR A 52 1.93 1.42 -16.12
N THR A 53 2.48 1.12 -14.95
CA THR A 53 3.73 1.70 -14.47
C THR A 53 4.94 1.14 -15.21
N SER A 54 5.97 1.96 -15.41
CA SER A 54 7.27 1.54 -15.92
C SER A 54 8.25 1.08 -14.84
N HIS A 55 7.91 1.27 -13.56
CA HIS A 55 8.81 0.94 -12.45
C HIS A 55 8.76 -0.56 -12.13
N ASP A 56 9.93 -1.20 -12.10
CA ASP A 56 10.06 -2.61 -11.74
C ASP A 56 10.22 -2.79 -10.22
N TRP A 57 9.17 -3.30 -9.57
CA TRP A 57 9.17 -3.60 -8.13
C TRP A 57 9.74 -4.99 -7.79
N LYS A 58 10.08 -5.83 -8.78
CA LYS A 58 10.55 -7.19 -8.55
C LYS A 58 11.81 -7.28 -7.67
N PRO A 59 12.83 -6.41 -7.81
CA PRO A 59 13.98 -6.42 -6.89
C PRO A 59 13.56 -6.14 -5.44
N THR A 60 12.67 -5.17 -5.24
CA THR A 60 12.13 -4.81 -3.92
C THR A 60 11.35 -5.96 -3.30
N ILE A 61 10.52 -6.66 -4.07
CA ILE A 61 9.77 -7.83 -3.60
C ILE A 61 10.71 -8.93 -3.11
N ARG A 62 11.80 -9.20 -3.83
CA ARG A 62 12.81 -10.19 -3.40
C ARG A 62 13.47 -9.80 -2.07
N VAL A 63 13.78 -8.51 -1.88
CA VAL A 63 14.35 -8.00 -0.63
C VAL A 63 13.34 -8.12 0.51
N ILE A 64 12.08 -7.75 0.29
CA ILE A 64 11.00 -7.89 1.28
C ILE A 64 10.89 -9.35 1.69
N LYS A 65 10.77 -10.28 0.73
CA LYS A 65 10.59 -11.70 1.02
C LYS A 65 11.77 -12.32 1.77
N ARG A 66 12.99 -11.92 1.41
CA ARG A 66 14.21 -12.33 2.14
C ARG A 66 14.19 -11.80 3.58
N THR A 67 13.78 -10.55 3.78
CA THR A 67 13.70 -9.91 5.10
C THR A 67 12.59 -10.55 5.97
N GLU A 68 11.50 -11.00 5.35
CA GLU A 68 10.42 -11.76 6.00
C GLU A 68 10.86 -13.18 6.44
N GLY A 69 12.09 -13.61 6.12
CA GLY A 69 12.60 -14.95 6.43
C GLY A 69 12.15 -16.02 5.42
N GLY A 70 11.69 -15.62 4.24
CA GLY A 70 11.31 -16.53 3.17
C GLY A 70 12.50 -17.14 2.43
N LEU A 71 12.26 -18.26 1.76
CA LEU A 71 13.19 -18.84 0.79
C LEU A 71 13.34 -17.95 -0.46
N PRO A 72 14.41 -18.14 -1.26
CA PRO A 72 14.54 -17.49 -2.56
C PRO A 72 13.29 -17.76 -3.41
N VAL A 73 12.65 -16.68 -3.86
CA VAL A 73 11.43 -16.75 -4.66
C VAL A 73 11.72 -16.84 -6.15
N THR A 74 10.93 -17.66 -6.83
CA THR A 74 10.86 -17.73 -8.28
C THR A 74 10.21 -16.46 -8.85
N MET A 75 10.38 -16.25 -10.17
CA MET A 75 9.74 -15.11 -10.84
C MET A 75 8.22 -15.16 -10.75
N LYS A 76 7.63 -16.35 -10.83
CA LYS A 76 6.18 -16.54 -10.71
C LYS A 76 5.68 -16.11 -9.33
N GLU A 77 6.37 -16.51 -8.26
CA GLU A 77 6.00 -16.11 -6.89
C GLU A 77 6.14 -14.60 -6.67
N VAL A 78 7.12 -13.95 -7.30
CA VAL A 78 7.25 -12.48 -7.25
C VAL A 78 6.03 -11.80 -7.88
N GLU A 79 5.59 -12.28 -9.03
CA GLU A 79 4.39 -11.76 -9.72
C GLU A 79 3.12 -12.01 -8.90
N GLU A 80 2.99 -13.18 -8.27
CA GLU A 80 1.89 -13.50 -7.36
C GLU A 80 1.87 -12.59 -6.12
N ILE A 81 3.03 -12.31 -5.53
CA ILE A 81 3.18 -11.39 -4.39
C ILE A 81 2.72 -9.98 -4.78
N GLU A 82 3.15 -9.49 -5.94
CA GLU A 82 2.76 -8.17 -6.42
C GLU A 82 1.26 -8.11 -6.72
N ALA A 83 0.73 -9.12 -7.41
CA ALA A 83 -0.70 -9.21 -7.73
C ALA A 83 -1.56 -9.23 -6.46
N LYS A 84 -1.13 -9.98 -5.42
CA LYS A 84 -1.84 -10.03 -4.14
C LYS A 84 -1.88 -8.66 -3.45
N ALA A 85 -0.77 -7.93 -3.47
CA ALA A 85 -0.72 -6.57 -2.93
C ALA A 85 -1.63 -5.62 -3.72
N ARG A 86 -1.63 -5.69 -5.07
CA ARG A 86 -2.54 -4.90 -5.91
C ARG A 86 -3.99 -5.21 -5.61
N ILE A 87 -4.37 -6.47 -5.43
CA ILE A 87 -5.73 -6.86 -5.05
C ILE A 87 -6.12 -6.24 -3.71
N ALA A 88 -5.25 -6.32 -2.70
CA ALA A 88 -5.52 -5.74 -1.38
C ALA A 88 -5.71 -4.21 -1.46
N VAL A 89 -4.93 -3.52 -2.30
CA VAL A 89 -5.08 -2.08 -2.58
C VAL A 89 -6.38 -1.80 -3.34
N LYS A 90 -6.73 -2.59 -4.36
CA LYS A 90 -8.02 -2.47 -5.08
C LYS A 90 -9.22 -2.66 -4.16
N CYS A 91 -9.11 -3.52 -3.14
CA CYS A 91 -10.16 -3.73 -2.15
C CYS A 91 -10.27 -2.61 -1.09
N GLY A 92 -9.22 -1.81 -0.90
CA GLY A 92 -9.23 -0.63 -0.03
C GLY A 92 -9.48 0.64 -0.83
N GLY A 93 -8.43 1.14 -1.50
CA GLY A 93 -8.51 2.24 -2.44
C GLY A 93 -7.24 3.10 -2.43
N ILE A 94 -7.19 4.08 -3.34
CA ILE A 94 -6.18 5.15 -3.36
C ILE A 94 -6.93 6.46 -3.11
N MET A 95 -6.56 7.20 -2.07
CA MET A 95 -7.31 8.36 -1.58
C MET A 95 -6.44 9.62 -1.52
N TYR A 96 -7.03 10.76 -1.83
CA TYR A 96 -6.42 12.06 -1.57
C TYR A 96 -6.58 12.41 -0.08
N ALA A 97 -5.51 12.90 0.55
CA ALA A 97 -5.53 13.33 1.94
C ALA A 97 -4.92 14.72 2.08
N ASN A 98 -5.72 15.70 2.51
CA ASN A 98 -5.30 17.08 2.74
C ASN A 98 -5.50 17.46 4.21
N VAL A 99 -4.40 17.59 4.94
CA VAL A 99 -4.42 17.98 6.36
C VAL A 99 -4.27 19.49 6.56
N HIS A 100 -4.22 20.27 5.47
CA HIS A 100 -4.14 21.73 5.52
C HIS A 100 -5.52 22.41 5.42
N GLU A 101 -6.58 21.64 5.20
CA GLU A 101 -7.96 22.13 5.28
C GLU A 101 -8.35 22.41 6.73
N ASP A 102 -9.19 23.43 6.96
CA ASP A 102 -9.73 23.74 8.27
C ASP A 102 -11.27 23.84 8.18
N PRO A 103 -12.03 22.96 8.86
CA PRO A 103 -11.56 21.79 9.60
C PRO A 103 -11.16 20.65 8.64
N VAL A 104 -10.06 19.95 8.95
CA VAL A 104 -9.52 18.81 8.18
C VAL A 104 -10.58 17.73 7.93
N VAL A 105 -11.45 17.52 8.91
CA VAL A 105 -12.63 16.67 8.78
C VAL A 105 -13.83 17.56 9.01
N SER A 106 -14.54 17.87 7.92
CA SER A 106 -15.68 18.79 7.92
C SER A 106 -16.75 18.41 8.93
N ASP A 107 -16.96 17.10 9.14
CA ASP A 107 -17.95 16.54 10.06
C ASP A 107 -17.57 16.68 11.55
N LEU A 108 -16.32 17.04 11.84
CA LEU A 108 -15.83 17.33 13.20
C LEU A 108 -15.75 18.83 13.49
N ALA A 109 -16.20 19.68 12.56
CA ALA A 109 -16.29 21.12 12.75
C ALA A 109 -17.15 21.46 13.98
N GLY A 110 -16.59 22.19 14.96
CA GLY A 110 -17.34 22.72 16.10
C GLY A 110 -17.59 21.72 17.25
N GLN A 111 -16.86 20.61 17.32
CA GLN A 111 -16.84 19.72 18.49
C GLN A 111 -15.75 20.14 19.52
N GLU A 112 -15.72 21.43 19.88
CA GLU A 112 -14.87 21.98 20.96
C GLU A 112 -15.64 22.17 22.26
#